data_AF-A0A1F4M787-F1
#
_entry.id   AF-A0A1F4M787-F1
#
_cell.length_a   1.000
_cell.length_b   1.000
_cell.length_c   1.000
_cell.angle_alpha   90.00
_cell.angle_beta   90.00
_cell.angle_gamma   90.00
#
_symmetry.space_group_name_H-M   'P 1'
#
loop_
_entity.id
_entity.type
_entity.pdbx_description
1 polymer ?
#
loop_
_entity_poly.entity_id
_entity_poly.type
_entity_poly.pdbx_seq_one_letter_code
_entity_poly.pdbx_strand_id
1 'polypeptide(L)'
;MAGRARKHRRGLTMIFALTNKGQLRWTTFNAPLDAKTLLAFLRRLVLGSNKKVFLIMDDLKVHDERLVQTWLTEHEDDIEAFPLPARRAPAG
;
A
#
# COMPACT_ATOMS: atom_id res chain seq x y z
N MET A 1 -20.80 -0.64 -41.46
CA MET A 1 -19.96 0.17 -40.55
C MET A 1 -20.37 -0.13 -39.11
N ALA A 2 -19.68 -1.02 -38.40
CA ALA A 2 -19.94 -1.29 -36.99
C ALA A 2 -19.00 -0.44 -36.13
N GLY A 3 -19.54 0.57 -35.44
CA GLY A 3 -18.77 1.39 -34.51
C GLY A 3 -18.27 0.55 -33.34
N ARG A 4 -16.95 0.53 -33.13
CA ARG A 4 -16.33 -0.14 -31.99
C ARG A 4 -16.80 0.55 -30.71
N ALA A 5 -17.59 -0.13 -29.90
CA ALA A 5 -17.95 0.36 -28.57
C ALA A 5 -16.67 0.60 -27.76
N ARG A 6 -16.48 1.83 -27.26
CA ARG A 6 -15.39 2.11 -26.31
C ARG A 6 -15.67 1.32 -25.03
N LYS A 7 -14.90 0.26 -24.80
CA LYS A 7 -14.91 -0.46 -23.52
C LYS A 7 -14.38 0.50 -22.45
N HIS A 8 -15.27 1.14 -21.70
CA HIS A 8 -14.90 1.91 -20.52
C HIS A 8 -14.32 0.94 -19.47
N ARG A 9 -12.99 0.81 -19.45
CA ARG A 9 -12.29 0.13 -18.36
C ARG A 9 -12.41 1.02 -17.12
N ARG A 10 -13.39 0.72 -16.26
CA ARG A 10 -13.41 1.23 -14.89
C ARG A 10 -12.35 0.45 -14.11
N GLY A 11 -11.26 1.11 -13.76
CA GLY A 11 -10.22 0.52 -12.92
C GLY A 11 -10.65 0.55 -11.45
N LEU A 12 -10.55 -0.59 -10.77
CA LEU A 12 -10.69 -0.70 -9.33
C LEU A 12 -9.34 -1.12 -8.77
N THR A 13 -8.81 -0.32 -7.85
CA THR A 13 -7.57 -0.63 -7.14
C THR A 13 -7.91 -1.20 -5.77
N MET A 14 -7.10 -2.14 -5.31
CA MET A 14 -7.17 -2.70 -3.96
C MET A 14 -5.79 -2.57 -3.31
N ILE A 15 -5.77 -2.14 -2.05
CA ILE A 15 -4.64 -2.28 -1.14
C ILE A 15 -5.03 -3.23 -0.01
N PHE A 16 -4.13 -4.13 0.38
CA PHE A 16 -4.40 -5.11 1.41
C PHE A 16 -3.15 -5.46 2.24
N ALA A 17 -3.38 -5.96 3.44
CA ALA A 17 -2.38 -6.55 4.32
C ALA A 17 -2.97 -7.82 4.97
N LEU A 18 -2.17 -8.87 5.05
CA LEU A 18 -2.53 -10.17 5.62
C LEU A 18 -1.65 -10.43 6.84
N THR A 19 -2.26 -10.77 7.98
CA THR A 19 -1.50 -11.14 9.19
C THR A 19 -1.15 -12.62 9.21
N ASN A 20 -0.18 -13.01 10.05
CA ASN A 20 0.19 -14.41 10.28
C ASN A 20 -0.94 -15.28 10.85
N LYS A 21 -1.99 -14.66 11.41
CA LYS A 21 -3.22 -15.35 11.88
C LYS A 21 -4.30 -15.46 10.79
N GLY A 22 -3.99 -15.04 9.57
CA GLY A 22 -4.94 -15.08 8.45
C GLY A 22 -5.95 -13.94 8.42
N GLN A 23 -5.74 -12.86 9.19
CA GLN A 23 -6.64 -11.71 9.16
C GLN A 23 -6.31 -10.79 7.98
N LEU A 24 -7.30 -10.53 7.13
CA LEU A 24 -7.17 -9.63 5.98
C LEU A 24 -7.71 -8.23 6.32
N ARG A 25 -6.87 -7.21 6.14
CA ARG A 25 -7.27 -5.79 6.16
C ARG A 25 -7.13 -5.25 4.74
N TRP A 26 -8.16 -4.62 4.19
CA TRP A 26 -8.15 -4.18 2.80
C TRP A 26 -9.04 -2.97 2.59
N THR A 27 -8.81 -2.26 1.48
CA THR A 27 -9.65 -1.15 1.01
C THR A 27 -9.61 -1.12 -0.52
N THR A 28 -10.74 -0.79 -1.14
CA THR A 28 -10.85 -0.62 -2.59
C THR A 28 -11.19 0.81 -2.97
N PHE A 29 -10.67 1.30 -4.09
CA PHE A 29 -10.88 2.67 -4.56
C PHE A 29 -10.72 2.79 -6.09
N ASN A 30 -11.35 3.81 -6.68
CA ASN A 30 -11.39 4.03 -8.13
C ASN A 30 -10.31 5.01 -8.61
N ALA A 31 -9.07 4.80 -8.18
CA ALA A 31 -7.90 5.61 -8.55
C ALA A 31 -6.61 4.76 -8.44
N PRO A 32 -5.48 5.17 -9.05
CA PRO A 32 -4.17 4.63 -8.72
C PRO A 32 -3.84 4.83 -7.24
N LEU A 33 -3.03 3.94 -6.65
CA LEU A 33 -2.54 4.13 -5.28
C LEU A 33 -1.65 5.38 -5.22
N ASP A 34 -1.92 6.27 -4.26
CA ASP A 34 -1.12 7.44 -3.94
C ASP A 34 -0.71 7.44 -2.45
N ALA A 35 0.23 8.31 -2.07
CA ALA A 35 0.72 8.38 -0.70
C ALA A 35 -0.37 8.70 0.33
N LYS A 36 -1.37 9.50 -0.04
CA LYS A 36 -2.48 9.85 0.87
C LYS A 36 -3.33 8.62 1.19
N THR A 37 -3.67 7.85 0.17
CA THR A 37 -4.47 6.62 0.30
C THR A 37 -3.67 5.55 1.04
N LEU A 38 -2.37 5.43 0.77
CA LEU A 38 -1.47 4.55 1.52
C LEU A 38 -1.41 4.94 3.00
N LEU A 39 -1.16 6.21 3.33
CA LEU A 39 -1.12 6.67 4.72
C LEU A 39 -2.44 6.44 5.45
N ALA A 40 -3.57 6.68 4.79
CA ALA A 40 -4.88 6.38 5.35
C ALA A 40 -5.01 4.88 5.68
N PHE A 41 -4.46 4.01 4.83
CA PHE A 41 -4.43 2.57 5.08
C PHE A 41 -3.50 2.21 6.25
N LEU A 42 -2.26 2.73 6.30
CA LEU A 42 -1.30 2.47 7.38
C LEU A 42 -1.82 2.91 8.76
N ARG A 43 -2.42 4.10 8.84
CA ARG A 43 -3.07 4.60 10.07
C ARG A 43 -4.16 3.65 10.56
N ARG A 44 -4.94 3.07 9.64
CA ARG A 44 -5.99 2.10 9.99
C ARG A 44 -5.42 0.76 10.44
N LEU A 45 -4.24 0.36 9.95
CA LEU A 45 -3.54 -0.82 10.47
C LEU A 45 -3.11 -0.60 11.91
N VAL A 46 -2.49 0.54 12.21
CA VAL A 46 -2.07 0.92 13.57
C VAL A 46 -3.27 1.00 14.51
N LEU A 47 -4.31 1.78 14.16
CA LEU A 47 -5.53 1.90 14.97
C LEU A 47 -6.26 0.57 15.19
N GLY A 48 -6.11 -0.37 14.25
CA GLY A 48 -6.72 -1.69 14.32
C GLY A 48 -5.87 -2.74 15.05
N SER A 49 -4.73 -2.36 15.61
CA SER A 49 -3.78 -3.25 16.28
C SER A 49 -3.53 -2.82 17.73
N ASN A 50 -3.50 -3.79 18.64
CA ASN A 50 -3.14 -3.56 20.06
C ASN A 50 -1.64 -3.79 20.31
N LYS A 51 -0.85 -3.96 19.25
CA LYS A 51 0.59 -4.25 19.27
C LYS A 51 1.26 -3.52 18.12
N LYS A 52 2.57 -3.25 18.25
CA LYS A 52 3.38 -2.73 17.15
C LYS A 52 3.20 -3.58 15.88
N VAL A 53 2.98 -2.91 14.77
CA VAL A 53 2.77 -3.52 13.45
C VAL A 53 4.12 -3.68 12.77
N PHE A 54 4.50 -4.92 12.44
CA PHE A 54 5.63 -5.19 11.55
C PHE A 54 5.09 -5.48 10.16
N LEU A 55 5.27 -4.55 9.23
CA LEU A 55 4.66 -4.59 7.90
C LEU A 55 5.70 -4.95 6.85
N ILE A 56 5.48 -6.04 6.11
CA ILE A 56 6.27 -6.35 4.91
C ILE A 56 5.60 -5.65 3.72
N MET A 57 6.33 -4.75 3.06
CA MET A 57 5.85 -3.96 1.93
C MET A 57 6.49 -4.42 0.64
N ASP A 58 5.76 -4.39 -0.47
CA ASP A 58 6.35 -4.66 -1.77
C ASP A 58 7.10 -3.44 -2.34
N ASP A 59 7.71 -3.60 -3.50
CA ASP A 59 8.60 -2.61 -4.13
C ASP A 59 7.79 -1.66 -5.04
N LEU A 60 6.94 -0.82 -4.44
CA LEU A 60 6.20 0.24 -5.14
C LEU A 60 6.78 1.61 -4.79
N LYS A 61 6.99 2.46 -5.81
CA LYS A 61 7.55 3.82 -5.65
C LYS A 61 6.82 4.70 -4.63
N VAL A 62 5.51 4.50 -4.48
CA VAL A 62 4.69 5.26 -3.53
C VAL A 62 5.13 5.02 -2.07
N HIS A 63 5.78 3.88 -1.78
CA HIS A 63 6.34 3.58 -0.47
C HIS A 63 7.52 4.49 -0.14
N ASP A 64 8.30 4.88 -1.16
CA ASP A 64 9.48 5.74 -1.01
C ASP A 64 9.13 7.23 -1.00
N GLU A 65 7.86 7.60 -1.16
CA GLU A 65 7.46 9.01 -1.10
C GLU A 65 7.79 9.60 0.27
N ARG A 66 8.39 10.79 0.29
CA ARG A 66 8.85 11.47 1.51
C ARG A 66 7.76 11.56 2.58
N LEU A 67 6.51 11.82 2.17
CA LEU A 67 5.37 11.91 3.08
C LEU A 67 5.13 10.58 3.84
N VAL A 68 5.31 9.45 3.15
CA VAL A 68 5.15 8.11 3.72
C VAL A 68 6.31 7.79 4.65
N GLN A 69 7.54 8.05 4.20
CA GLN A 69 8.74 7.81 4.99
C GLN A 69 8.77 8.65 6.27
N THR A 70 8.45 9.95 6.19
CA THR A 70 8.35 10.82 7.37
C THR A 70 7.31 10.30 8.36
N TRP A 71 6.12 9.91 7.89
CA TRP A 71 5.09 9.39 8.79
C TRP A 71 5.51 8.06 9.45
N LEU A 72 6.18 7.16 8.72
CA LEU A 72 6.71 5.91 9.27
C LEU A 72 7.76 6.17 10.37
N THR A 73 8.67 7.12 10.16
CA THR A 73 9.65 7.53 11.19
C THR A 73 8.97 8.13 12.41
N GLU A 74 7.96 8.99 12.22
CA GLU A 74 7.22 9.61 13.33
C GLU A 74 6.40 8.60 14.16
N HIS A 75 6.12 7.41 13.61
CA HIS A 75 5.27 6.38 14.23
C HIS A 75 6.03 5.06 14.42
N GLU A 76 7.36 5.11 14.59
CA GLU A 76 8.22 3.92 14.69
C GLU A 76 7.87 2.99 15.86
N ASP A 77 7.28 3.53 16.94
CA ASP A 77 6.80 2.74 18.08
C ASP A 77 5.52 1.95 17.76
N ASP A 78 4.73 2.42 16.79
CA ASP A 78 3.45 1.83 16.41
C ASP A 78 3.56 0.91 15.18
N ILE A 79 4.44 1.25 14.23
CA ILE A 79 4.61 0.53 12.97
C ILE A 79 6.05 0.61 12.46
N GLU A 80 6.54 -0.52 11.97
CA GLU A 80 7.83 -0.63 11.31
C GLU A 80 7.66 -1.34 9.97
N ALA A 81 8.16 -0.73 8.90
CA ALA A 81 8.01 -1.22 7.54
C ALA A 81 9.30 -1.86 7.03
N PHE A 82 9.16 -3.05 6.43
CA PHE A 82 10.24 -3.82 5.84
C PHE A 82 9.98 -3.96 4.33
N PRO A 83 10.73 -3.27 3.47
CA PRO A 83 10.59 -3.45 2.03
C PRO A 83 11.10 -4.82 1.62
N LEU A 84 10.40 -5.47 0.69
CA LEU A 84 10.93 -6.63 -0.02
C LEU A 84 12.14 -6.22 -0.87
N PRO A 85 13.08 -7.14 -1.12
CA PRO A 85 14.17 -6.90 -2.06
C PRO A 85 13.63 -6.39 -3.40
N ALA A 86 14.33 -5.41 -3.98
CA ALA A 86 13.92 -4.81 -5.24
C ALA A 86 13.68 -5.91 -6.29
N ARG A 87 12.51 -5.88 -6.94
CA ARG A 87 12.17 -6.89 -7.95
C ARG A 87 12.96 -6.70 -9.24
N ARG A 88 13.50 -5.50 -9.48
CA ARG A 88 14.38 -5.21 -10.61
C ARG A 88 15.83 -5.43 -10.21
N ALA A 89 16.54 -6.21 -11.02
CA ALA A 89 18.00 -6.17 -11.02
C ALA A 89 18.45 -4.71 -11.26
N PRO A 90 19.55 -4.27 -10.63
CA PRO A 90 20.13 -2.96 -10.93
C PRO A 90 20.38 -2.90 -12.45
N ALA A 91 19.97 -1.80 -13.08
CA ALA A 91 20.34 -1.55 -14.46
C ALA A 91 21.86 -1.45 -14.50
N GLY A 92 22.50 -2.42 -15.17
CA GLY A 92 23.93 -2.40 -15.46
C GLY A 92 24.30 -1.35 -16.48
#